data_AF-A0A392PKV2-F1
#
_entry.id   AF-A0A392PKV2-F1
#
_cell.length_a   1.000
_cell.length_b   1.000
_cell.length_c   1.000
_cell.angle_alpha   90.00
_cell.angle_beta   90.00
_cell.angle_gamma   90.00
#
_symmetry.space_group_name_H-M   'P 1'
#
loop_
_entity.id
_entity.type
_entity.pdbx_description
1 polymer ?
#
loop_
_entity_poly.entity_id
_entity_poly.type
_entity_poly.pdbx_seq_one_letter_code
_entity_poly.pdbx_strand_id
1 'polypeptide(L)'
;MVKHNNVIPNEHFRKDWQNYVKTWFNQPARKTRRRLARQKKAVKIFPKPTAGPLRPVVHGQTAKYNMKLRAGKGFSLEELK
;
A
#
# COMPACT_ATOMS: atom_id res chain seq x y z
N MET A 1 14.34 -22.70 -29.26
CA MET A 1 13.94 -24.13 -29.33
C MET A 1 14.19 -24.71 -27.94
N VAL A 2 13.17 -25.30 -27.30
CA VAL A 2 13.35 -25.94 -25.98
C VAL A 2 14.25 -27.17 -26.16
N LYS A 3 15.28 -27.32 -25.33
CA LYS A 3 16.22 -28.45 -25.37
C LYS A 3 15.87 -29.43 -24.24
N HIS A 4 15.90 -30.73 -24.53
CA HIS A 4 15.58 -31.82 -23.57
C HIS A 4 14.21 -31.63 -22.88
N ASN A 5 14.09 -32.14 -21.65
CA ASN A 5 12.90 -32.06 -20.80
C ASN A 5 12.86 -30.76 -19.98
N ASN A 6 13.09 -29.62 -20.64
CA ASN A 6 13.01 -28.31 -20.00
C ASN A 6 11.57 -27.77 -20.03
N VAL A 7 11.19 -26.99 -19.01
CA VAL A 7 9.89 -26.31 -18.93
C VAL A 7 9.71 -25.40 -20.14
N ILE A 8 8.50 -25.39 -20.72
CA ILE A 8 8.14 -24.49 -21.81
C ILE A 8 8.25 -23.03 -21.31
N PRO A 9 9.10 -22.19 -21.92
CA PRO A 9 9.25 -20.81 -21.49
C PRO A 9 7.97 -20.01 -21.73
N ASN A 10 7.40 -19.42 -20.67
CA ASN A 10 6.27 -18.48 -20.73
C ASN A 10 6.70 -17.08 -20.24
N GLU A 11 7.79 -16.59 -20.82
CA GLU A 11 8.38 -15.29 -20.47
C GLU A 11 7.68 -14.15 -21.21
N HIS A 12 7.32 -13.10 -20.46
CA HIS A 12 6.55 -11.97 -20.95
C HIS A 12 7.46 -10.80 -21.38
N PHE A 13 8.49 -11.09 -22.16
CA PHE A 13 9.49 -10.13 -22.63
C PHE A 13 9.40 -9.81 -24.13
N ARG A 14 8.25 -10.11 -24.77
CA ARG A 14 8.03 -9.92 -26.22
C ARG A 14 7.79 -8.47 -26.67
N LYS A 15 7.49 -7.57 -25.73
CA LYS A 15 7.31 -6.13 -25.97
C LYS A 15 8.58 -5.37 -25.59
N ASP A 16 8.61 -4.06 -25.85
CA ASP A 16 9.74 -3.16 -25.51
C ASP A 16 9.85 -2.87 -24.00
N TRP A 17 9.98 -3.93 -23.19
CA TRP A 17 10.01 -3.85 -21.73
C TRP A 17 11.23 -3.08 -21.20
N GLN A 18 12.34 -3.09 -21.94
CA GLN A 18 13.60 -2.44 -21.54
C GLN A 18 13.42 -0.92 -21.37
N ASN A 19 12.55 -0.30 -22.19
CA ASN A 19 12.24 1.14 -22.10
C ASN A 19 11.42 1.51 -20.86
N TYR A 20 10.77 0.54 -20.20
CA TYR A 20 9.88 0.76 -19.06
C TYR A 20 10.42 0.15 -17.76
N VAL A 21 11.72 -0.11 -17.69
CA VAL A 21 12.36 -0.61 -16.47
C VAL A 21 12.35 0.46 -15.38
N LYS A 22 11.47 0.26 -14.40
CA LYS A 22 11.39 1.13 -13.22
C LYS A 22 12.47 0.74 -12.21
N THR A 23 13.53 1.53 -12.14
CA THR A 23 14.56 1.39 -11.11
C THR A 23 14.09 1.95 -9.76
N TRP A 24 14.68 1.44 -8.67
CA TRP A 24 14.31 1.80 -7.29
C TRP A 24 15.43 2.49 -6.52
N PHE A 25 16.45 3.03 -7.19
CA PHE A 25 17.57 3.73 -6.55
C PHE A 25 17.13 4.95 -5.71
N ASN A 26 16.00 5.56 -6.05
CA ASN A 26 15.42 6.68 -5.30
C ASN A 26 14.63 6.25 -4.04
N GLN A 27 14.58 4.97 -3.69
CA GLN A 27 13.87 4.46 -2.52
C GLN A 27 14.32 5.13 -1.19
N PRO A 28 15.63 5.24 -0.86
CA PRO A 28 16.06 5.93 0.36
C PRO A 28 15.63 7.41 0.38
N ALA A 29 15.82 8.14 -0.72
CA ALA A 29 15.39 9.53 -0.83
C ALA A 29 13.87 9.69 -0.62
N ARG A 30 13.05 8.77 -1.15
CA ARG A 30 11.60 8.74 -0.90
C ARG A 30 11.24 8.44 0.54
N LYS A 31 11.98 7.57 1.24
CA LYS A 31 11.80 7.30 2.67
C LYS A 31 12.06 8.56 3.50
N THR A 32 13.20 9.23 3.27
CA THR A 32 13.55 10.49 3.94
C THR A 32 12.51 11.58 3.69
N ARG A 33 12.11 11.76 2.42
CA ARG A 33 11.06 12.73 2.05
C ARG A 33 9.74 12.49 2.78
N ARG A 34 9.27 11.24 2.83
CA ARG A 34 8.04 10.88 3.56
C ARG A 34 8.17 11.12 5.07
N ARG A 35 9.35 10.88 5.66
CA ARG A 35 9.61 11.16 7.08
C ARG A 35 9.52 12.65 7.38
N LEU A 36 10.21 13.49 6.60
CA LEU A 36 10.17 14.95 6.76
C LEU A 36 8.76 15.51 6.57
N ALA A 37 8.02 15.02 5.59
CA ALA A 37 6.63 15.45 5.37
C ALA A 37 5.72 15.11 6.56
N ARG A 38 5.89 13.92 7.19
CA ARG A 38 5.16 13.54 8.40
C ARG A 38 5.52 14.45 9.59
N GLN A 39 6.79 14.77 9.78
CA GLN A 39 7.24 15.69 10.84
C GLN A 39 6.66 17.10 10.65
N LYS A 40 6.74 17.65 9.43
CA LYS A 40 6.13 18.95 9.09
C LYS A 40 4.62 18.96 9.37
N LYS A 41 3.91 17.89 9.00
CA LYS A 41 2.48 17.74 9.31
C LYS A 41 2.24 17.74 10.82
N ALA A 42 3.03 16.99 11.60
CA ALA A 42 2.87 16.87 13.05
C ALA A 42 2.97 18.23 13.76
N VAL A 43 3.99 19.02 13.42
CA VAL A 43 4.19 20.37 13.98
C VAL A 43 3.01 21.27 13.61
N LYS A 44 2.54 21.22 12.36
CA LYS A 44 1.43 22.08 11.88
C LYS A 44 0.10 21.82 12.60
N ILE A 45 -0.19 20.58 12.99
CA ILE A 45 -1.50 20.21 13.58
C ILE A 45 -1.48 20.15 15.11
N PHE A 46 -0.33 20.37 15.74
CA PHE A 46 -0.19 20.32 17.20
C PHE A 46 -1.27 21.19 17.87
N PRO A 47 -2.02 20.68 18.87
CA PRO A 47 -1.75 19.48 19.70
C PRO A 47 -2.39 18.17 19.20
N LYS A 48 -3.04 18.14 18.03
CA LYS A 48 -3.77 16.95 17.56
C LYS A 48 -2.82 15.80 17.15
N PRO A 49 -3.26 14.53 17.27
CA PRO A 49 -2.44 13.37 16.89
C PRO A 49 -2.19 13.31 15.37
N THR A 50 -0.97 12.97 14.97
CA THR A 50 -0.54 12.92 13.55
C THR A 50 -1.12 11.75 12.76
N ALA A 51 -1.49 10.67 13.46
CA ALA A 51 -2.06 9.46 12.88
C ALA A 51 -3.44 9.69 12.21
N GLY A 52 -4.09 10.81 12.50
CA GLY A 52 -5.41 11.17 11.96
C GLY A 52 -6.54 10.87 12.95
N PRO A 53 -7.80 10.91 12.48
CA PRO A 53 -8.96 10.64 13.33
C PRO A 53 -9.06 9.15 13.70
N LEU A 54 -9.86 8.87 14.74
CA LEU A 54 -10.23 7.50 15.12
C LEU A 54 -10.93 6.80 13.96
N ARG A 55 -10.65 5.50 13.79
CA ARG A 55 -11.22 4.67 12.72
C ARG A 55 -11.97 3.48 13.34
N PRO A 56 -13.17 3.12 12.85
CA PRO A 56 -13.90 1.97 13.36
C PRO A 56 -13.22 0.65 12.97
N VAL A 57 -13.52 -0.40 13.71
CA VAL A 57 -13.08 -1.76 13.39
C VAL A 57 -14.12 -2.39 12.46
N VAL A 58 -13.68 -2.95 11.33
CA VAL A 58 -14.56 -3.54 10.31
C VAL A 58 -14.02 -4.91 9.90
N HIS A 59 -14.92 -5.85 9.61
CA HIS A 59 -14.58 -7.19 9.10
C HIS A 59 -14.28 -7.19 7.59
N GLY A 60 -13.53 -8.19 7.11
CA GLY A 60 -13.38 -8.45 5.68
C GLY A 60 -14.71 -8.87 5.03
N GLN A 61 -14.94 -8.48 3.78
CA GLN A 61 -16.21 -8.71 3.08
C GLN A 61 -16.39 -10.14 2.53
N THR A 62 -15.30 -10.86 2.33
CA THR A 62 -15.32 -12.21 1.73
C THR A 62 -15.26 -13.29 2.80
N ALA A 63 -15.86 -14.47 2.55
CA ALA A 63 -15.81 -15.62 3.45
C ALA A 63 -14.37 -15.97 3.93
N LYS A 64 -13.38 -15.84 3.04
CA LYS A 64 -11.97 -16.09 3.39
C LYS A 64 -11.40 -15.16 4.48
N TYR A 65 -11.93 -13.95 4.61
CA TYR A 65 -11.36 -12.88 5.45
C TYR A 65 -12.37 -12.28 6.44
N ASN A 66 -13.58 -12.84 6.55
CA ASN A 66 -14.59 -12.35 7.47
C ASN A 66 -14.15 -12.44 8.93
N MET A 67 -13.28 -13.40 9.29
CA MET A 67 -12.70 -13.51 10.63
C MET A 67 -11.64 -12.44 10.92
N LYS A 68 -11.13 -11.74 9.91
CA LYS A 68 -10.08 -10.73 10.07
C LYS A 68 -10.69 -9.34 10.27
N LEU A 69 -10.21 -8.65 11.30
CA LEU A 69 -10.54 -7.27 11.60
C LEU A 69 -9.55 -6.30 10.94
N ARG A 70 -10.03 -5.11 10.55
CA ARG A 70 -9.20 -4.02 10.03
C ARG A 70 -9.76 -2.65 10.40
N ALA A 71 -8.92 -1.61 10.34
CA ALA A 71 -9.38 -0.24 10.46
C ALA A 71 -10.19 0.18 9.20
N GLY A 72 -11.45 0.56 9.42
CA GLY A 72 -12.40 0.99 8.40
C GLY A 72 -12.17 2.42 7.91
N LYS A 73 -13.05 2.91 7.02
CA LYS A 73 -12.92 4.27 6.47
C LYS A 73 -13.24 5.34 7.51
N GLY A 74 -14.39 5.23 8.14
CA GLY A 74 -14.96 6.11 9.16
C GLY A 74 -16.26 5.50 9.68
N PHE A 75 -16.80 6.06 10.76
CA PHE A 75 -18.02 5.57 11.42
C PHE A 75 -19.26 5.71 10.54
N SER A 76 -20.23 4.82 10.72
CA SER A 76 -21.55 4.93 10.10
C SER A 76 -22.35 6.06 10.77
N LEU A 77 -23.37 6.60 10.09
CA LEU A 77 -24.24 7.61 10.71
C LEU A 77 -25.05 7.05 11.88
N GLU A 78 -25.32 5.75 11.87
CA GLU A 78 -26.03 5.06 12.95
C GLU A 78 -25.15 4.91 14.19
N GLU A 79 -23.84 4.70 14.01
CA GLU A 79 -22.86 4.65 15.12
C GLU A 79 -22.59 6.04 15.73
N LEU A 80 -22.91 7.12 15.03
CA LEU A 80 -22.67 8.50 15.46
C LEU A 80 -23.89 9.18 16.08
N LYS A 81 -25.07 8.59 15.93
CA LYS A 81 -26.31 9.03 16.58
C LYS A 81 -26.37 8.52 18.01
#